data_AF-A0A1G9FXF8-F1
#
_entry.id   AF-A0A1G9FXF8-F1
#
_cell.length_a   1.000
_cell.length_b   1.000
_cell.length_c   1.000
_cell.angle_alpha   90.00
_cell.angle_beta   90.00
_cell.angle_gamma   90.00
#
_symmetry.space_group_name_H-M   'P 1'
#
loop_
_entity.id
_entity.type
_entity.pdbx_description
1 polymer ?
#
loop_
_entity_poly.entity_id
_entity_poly.type
_entity_poly.pdbx_seq_one_letter_code
_entity_poly.pdbx_strand_id
1 'polypeptide(L)'
;MAQIVKEIVEVSSEIDYWFFRTDGGNYFETFLDHDFIAIGWNNITLADIRDKTILEVKSKIERVEVMPEESRSIKHKVSDIYNKVSRFDQFKKGDIIVIPSVNSQLLAFGEIIDEKAYQAKSGVNGCQYEKRRLVKWLTPGIPLKDLDPTFDKMRRGWHTVINVNAFDYYIDSVIHSVYIKDGNSHFVLKVQQRDDINLKDLAEVLLGLQNLMDVVNQEFQLGENISESTIKIYLQSPGLFNIKNSGLALLLTAMVLGSSSCSTTDQSADTQRKVEKIKTVNANDIDSLSDKMQKMRIQF
;
A
#
# COMPACT_ATOMS: atom_id res chain seq x y z
N MET A 1 27.21 -5.29 -14.17
CA MET A 1 25.73 -5.35 -14.22
C MET A 1 25.17 -6.61 -13.56
N ALA A 2 25.45 -7.83 -14.05
CA ALA A 2 24.88 -9.07 -13.50
C ALA A 2 25.14 -9.35 -11.99
N GLN A 3 26.19 -8.75 -11.41
CA GLN A 3 26.54 -8.91 -10.00
C GLN A 3 25.82 -7.90 -9.08
N ILE A 4 25.42 -6.72 -9.60
CA ILE A 4 24.68 -5.69 -8.85
C ILE A 4 23.20 -6.07 -8.72
N VAL A 5 22.64 -6.68 -9.76
CA VAL A 5 21.22 -7.14 -9.78
C VAL A 5 20.98 -8.29 -8.79
N LYS A 6 22.02 -9.08 -8.45
CA LYS A 6 21.90 -10.25 -7.57
C LYS A 6 21.54 -9.93 -6.11
N GLU A 7 21.71 -8.69 -5.68
CA GLU A 7 21.41 -8.24 -4.32
C GLU A 7 20.09 -7.46 -4.23
N ILE A 8 19.43 -7.20 -5.37
CA ILE A 8 18.15 -6.47 -5.42
C ILE A 8 17.01 -7.48 -5.33
N VAL A 9 16.01 -7.15 -4.50
CA VAL A 9 14.81 -7.98 -4.35
C VAL A 9 13.98 -7.92 -5.63
N GLU A 10 13.81 -9.06 -6.29
CA GLU A 10 12.83 -9.23 -7.36
C GLU A 10 11.50 -9.67 -6.74
N VAL A 11 10.52 -8.78 -6.75
CA VAL A 11 9.16 -9.07 -6.29
C VAL A 11 8.42 -9.69 -7.46
N SER A 12 8.14 -11.00 -7.35
CA SER A 12 7.35 -11.70 -8.36
C SER A 12 5.94 -11.11 -8.43
N SER A 13 5.43 -10.93 -9.63
CA SER A 13 4.04 -10.50 -9.86
C SER A 13 3.01 -11.62 -9.67
N GLU A 14 3.47 -12.85 -9.43
CA GLU A 14 2.60 -14.00 -9.16
C GLU A 14 2.24 -14.17 -7.67
N ILE A 15 2.86 -13.39 -6.77
CA ILE A 15 2.55 -13.45 -5.33
C ILE A 15 1.27 -12.70 -5.02
N ASP A 16 0.48 -13.25 -4.10
CA ASP A 16 -0.73 -12.61 -3.60
C ASP A 16 -0.47 -11.90 -2.27
N TYR A 17 -1.25 -10.86 -2.01
CA TYR A 17 -1.21 -10.05 -0.80
C TYR A 17 -2.50 -10.31 -0.03
N TRP A 18 -2.39 -10.62 1.25
CA TRP A 18 -3.54 -10.98 2.09
C TRP A 18 -3.57 -10.16 3.37
N PHE A 19 -4.73 -9.61 3.69
CA PHE A 19 -5.02 -9.11 5.02
C PHE A 19 -5.65 -10.22 5.86
N PHE A 20 -4.98 -10.58 6.95
CA PHE A 20 -5.34 -11.70 7.82
C PHE A 20 -5.62 -11.22 9.24
N ARG A 21 -6.89 -11.31 9.69
CA ARG A 21 -7.30 -10.85 11.03
C ARG A 21 -6.87 -11.85 12.10
N THR A 22 -6.31 -11.31 13.18
CA THR A 22 -5.75 -12.03 14.34
C THR A 22 -6.76 -12.28 15.46
N ASP A 23 -8.02 -12.55 15.09
CA ASP A 23 -9.15 -12.70 16.04
C ASP A 23 -9.29 -11.51 17.01
N GLY A 24 -9.66 -10.35 16.46
CA GLY A 24 -9.79 -9.12 17.25
C GLY A 24 -8.47 -8.50 17.71
N GLY A 25 -7.32 -9.03 17.29
CA GLY A 25 -6.00 -8.60 17.75
C GLY A 25 -5.33 -9.56 18.74
N ASN A 26 -6.08 -10.54 19.26
CA ASN A 26 -5.65 -11.37 20.38
C ASN A 26 -4.41 -12.22 20.07
N TYR A 27 -4.24 -12.64 18.83
CA TYR A 27 -3.09 -13.45 18.41
C TYR A 27 -1.97 -12.65 17.73
N PHE A 28 -2.04 -11.32 17.70
CA PHE A 28 -1.05 -10.50 17.00
C PHE A 28 0.38 -10.75 17.51
N GLU A 29 0.61 -10.58 18.82
CA GLU A 29 1.93 -10.82 19.43
C GLU A 29 2.32 -12.31 19.33
N THR A 30 1.38 -13.22 19.60
CA THR A 30 1.64 -14.66 19.49
C THR A 30 2.17 -15.06 18.11
N PHE A 31 1.60 -14.49 17.05
CA PHE A 31 2.00 -14.77 15.68
C PHE A 31 3.37 -14.19 15.34
N LEU A 32 3.66 -12.98 15.82
CA LEU A 32 4.97 -12.32 15.69
C LEU A 32 6.07 -13.11 16.40
N ASP A 33 5.87 -13.40 17.68
CA ASP A 33 6.88 -14.03 18.55
C ASP A 33 7.27 -15.45 18.13
N HIS A 34 6.43 -16.11 17.33
CA HIS A 34 6.60 -17.52 16.98
C HIS A 34 6.60 -17.79 15.46
N ASP A 35 6.67 -16.75 14.63
CA ASP A 35 6.83 -16.87 13.17
C ASP A 35 5.75 -17.72 12.48
N PHE A 36 4.48 -17.57 12.90
CA PHE A 36 3.35 -18.24 12.25
C PHE A 36 2.07 -17.43 12.27
N ILE A 37 1.15 -17.71 11.35
CA ILE A 37 -0.27 -17.35 11.48
C ILE A 37 -1.12 -18.62 11.61
N ALA A 38 -2.27 -18.50 12.26
CA ALA A 38 -3.16 -19.63 12.47
C ALA A 38 -4.64 -19.25 12.33
N ILE A 39 -5.46 -20.20 11.90
CA ILE A 39 -6.91 -20.03 11.75
C ILE A 39 -7.70 -21.05 12.56
N GLY A 40 -8.80 -20.59 13.18
CA GLY A 40 -9.68 -21.38 14.05
C GLY A 40 -10.50 -22.46 13.35
N TRP A 41 -11.65 -22.82 13.94
CA TRP A 41 -12.50 -23.95 13.50
C TRP A 41 -11.76 -25.28 13.50
N ASN A 42 -11.16 -25.67 14.64
CA ASN A 42 -10.33 -26.88 14.75
C ASN A 42 -11.08 -28.17 14.39
N ASN A 43 -12.40 -28.20 14.56
CA ASN A 43 -13.24 -29.30 14.11
C ASN A 43 -13.16 -29.54 12.59
N ILE A 44 -12.73 -28.53 11.82
CA ILE A 44 -12.45 -28.60 10.38
C ILE A 44 -10.93 -28.69 10.19
N THR A 45 -10.47 -29.88 9.79
CA THR A 45 -9.05 -30.19 9.59
C THR A 45 -8.59 -29.82 8.17
N LEU A 46 -7.28 -29.79 7.93
CA LEU A 46 -6.75 -29.60 6.56
C LEU A 46 -7.11 -30.79 5.66
N ALA A 47 -7.15 -32.01 6.20
CA ALA A 47 -7.60 -33.20 5.46
C ALA A 47 -9.07 -33.06 5.01
N ASP A 48 -9.94 -32.48 5.84
CA ASP A 48 -11.32 -32.21 5.42
C ASP A 48 -11.36 -31.27 4.20
N ILE A 49 -10.51 -30.24 4.15
CA ILE A 49 -10.49 -29.27 3.06
C ILE A 49 -9.91 -29.86 1.77
N ARG A 50 -8.91 -30.72 1.87
CA ARG A 50 -8.13 -31.24 0.74
C ARG A 50 -8.73 -32.51 0.14
N ASP A 51 -9.31 -33.37 0.97
CA ASP A 51 -9.67 -34.74 0.58
C ASP A 51 -11.18 -34.93 0.41
N LYS A 52 -12.01 -33.97 0.84
CA LYS A 52 -13.48 -34.07 0.78
C LYS A 52 -14.10 -33.07 -0.17
N THR A 53 -15.31 -33.36 -0.61
CA THR A 53 -16.10 -32.43 -1.42
C THR A 53 -16.59 -31.24 -0.58
N ILE A 54 -16.84 -30.11 -1.26
CA ILE A 54 -17.38 -28.90 -0.63
C ILE A 54 -18.65 -29.19 0.18
N LEU A 55 -19.53 -30.06 -0.34
CA LEU A 55 -20.78 -30.43 0.32
C LEU A 55 -20.52 -31.18 1.63
N GLU A 56 -19.61 -32.15 1.63
CA GLU A 56 -19.27 -32.92 2.83
C GLU A 56 -18.66 -32.05 3.93
N VAL A 57 -17.79 -31.10 3.57
CA VAL A 57 -17.20 -30.16 4.53
C VAL A 57 -18.26 -29.23 5.09
N LYS A 58 -19.14 -28.67 4.24
CA LYS A 58 -20.22 -27.79 4.70
C LYS A 58 -21.20 -28.51 5.64
N SER A 59 -21.58 -29.75 5.32
CA SER A 59 -22.40 -30.57 6.21
C SER A 59 -21.68 -30.91 7.52
N LYS A 60 -20.34 -31.05 7.51
CA LYS A 60 -19.57 -31.19 8.75
C LYS A 60 -19.62 -29.91 9.59
N ILE A 61 -19.43 -28.74 8.98
CA ILE A 61 -19.52 -27.42 9.65
C ILE A 61 -20.89 -27.27 10.32
N GLU A 62 -21.98 -27.58 9.62
CA GLU A 62 -23.35 -27.52 10.16
C GLU A 62 -23.56 -28.37 11.41
N ARG A 63 -22.86 -29.51 11.53
CA ARG A 63 -22.98 -30.42 12.69
C ARG A 63 -22.14 -30.01 13.89
N VAL A 64 -20.97 -29.40 13.66
CA VAL A 64 -19.97 -29.16 14.71
C VAL A 64 -20.01 -27.75 15.29
N GLU A 65 -20.55 -26.79 14.52
CA GLU A 65 -20.82 -25.46 15.04
C GLU A 65 -22.21 -25.47 15.69
N VAL A 66 -22.30 -25.07 16.97
CA VAL A 66 -23.60 -24.96 17.65
C VAL A 66 -24.34 -23.76 17.06
N MET A 67 -25.21 -24.03 16.09
CA MET A 67 -25.97 -23.01 15.37
C MET A 67 -27.43 -23.03 15.84
N PRO A 68 -28.04 -21.89 16.20
CA PRO A 68 -29.48 -21.82 16.49
C PRO A 68 -30.27 -22.32 15.27
N GLU A 69 -31.29 -23.15 15.49
CA GLU A 69 -32.04 -23.81 14.41
C GLU A 69 -32.72 -22.82 13.45
N GLU A 70 -32.67 -23.18 12.17
CA GLU A 70 -33.44 -22.68 11.02
C GLU A 70 -33.42 -21.16 10.74
N SER A 71 -32.40 -20.70 10.00
CA SER A 71 -32.48 -19.44 9.23
C SER A 71 -31.59 -19.45 7.99
N ARG A 72 -31.90 -18.62 6.98
CA ARG A 72 -30.99 -18.34 5.85
C ARG A 72 -29.60 -17.90 6.31
N SER A 73 -29.47 -17.35 7.52
CA SER A 73 -28.18 -16.94 8.10
C SER A 73 -27.22 -18.12 8.36
N ILE A 74 -27.74 -19.34 8.53
CA ILE A 74 -26.94 -20.56 8.73
C ILE A 74 -26.13 -20.87 7.47
N LYS A 75 -26.80 -20.94 6.30
CA LYS A 75 -26.14 -21.27 5.02
C LYS A 75 -25.04 -20.27 4.65
N HIS A 76 -25.25 -18.99 4.95
CA HIS A 76 -24.24 -17.95 4.78
C HIS A 76 -23.05 -18.19 5.70
N LYS A 77 -23.26 -18.37 7.01
CA LYS A 77 -22.19 -18.64 7.98
C LYS A 77 -21.39 -19.92 7.66
N VAL A 78 -22.05 -21.00 7.26
CA VAL A 78 -21.40 -22.26 6.86
C VAL A 78 -20.48 -22.03 5.65
N SER A 79 -20.99 -21.31 4.65
CA SER A 79 -20.21 -20.97 3.46
C SER A 79 -19.04 -20.04 3.81
N ASP A 80 -19.24 -19.09 4.73
CA ASP A 80 -18.19 -18.18 5.19
C ASP A 80 -17.07 -18.93 5.91
N ILE A 81 -17.41 -19.88 6.80
CA ILE A 81 -16.41 -20.71 7.50
C ILE A 81 -15.62 -21.54 6.49
N TYR A 82 -16.31 -22.25 5.59
CA TYR A 82 -15.66 -23.03 4.54
C TYR A 82 -14.71 -22.15 3.71
N ASN A 83 -15.18 -21.00 3.25
CA ASN A 83 -14.40 -20.09 2.42
C ASN A 83 -13.15 -19.57 3.15
N LYS A 84 -13.26 -19.25 4.45
CA LYS A 84 -12.12 -18.79 5.26
C LYS A 84 -11.06 -19.87 5.41
N VAL A 85 -11.46 -21.08 5.79
CA VAL A 85 -10.50 -22.19 6.00
C VAL A 85 -9.90 -22.64 4.68
N SER A 86 -10.72 -22.75 3.63
CA SER A 86 -10.24 -23.08 2.28
C SER A 86 -9.27 -22.02 1.76
N ARG A 87 -9.55 -20.72 1.96
CA ARG A 87 -8.65 -19.65 1.54
C ARG A 87 -7.32 -19.67 2.29
N PHE A 88 -7.33 -19.97 3.58
CA PHE A 88 -6.10 -20.08 4.37
C PHE A 88 -5.18 -21.22 3.87
N ASP A 89 -5.77 -22.33 3.42
CA ASP A 89 -5.01 -23.44 2.82
C ASP A 89 -4.43 -23.08 1.44
N GLN A 90 -5.04 -22.11 0.75
CA GLN A 90 -4.64 -21.66 -0.59
C GLN A 90 -3.49 -20.66 -0.62
N PHE A 91 -3.03 -20.10 0.52
CA PHE A 91 -1.86 -19.20 0.47
C PHE A 91 -0.66 -19.96 -0.10
N LYS A 92 0.13 -19.26 -0.91
CA LYS A 92 1.32 -19.83 -1.53
C LYS A 92 2.55 -19.34 -0.78
N LYS A 93 3.64 -20.09 -0.89
CA LYS A 93 4.95 -19.58 -0.49
C LYS A 93 5.28 -18.32 -1.29
N GLY A 94 5.81 -17.31 -0.61
CA GLY A 94 6.09 -15.99 -1.16
C GLY A 94 4.91 -15.01 -1.04
N ASP A 95 3.69 -15.47 -0.74
CA ASP A 95 2.57 -14.56 -0.49
C ASP A 95 2.87 -13.64 0.71
N ILE A 96 2.46 -12.38 0.60
CA ILE A 96 2.63 -11.38 1.65
C ILE A 96 1.37 -11.32 2.52
N ILE A 97 1.55 -11.43 3.83
CA ILE A 97 0.49 -11.33 4.83
C ILE A 97 0.63 -10.04 5.63
N VAL A 98 -0.48 -9.33 5.76
CA VAL A 98 -0.65 -8.20 6.65
C VAL A 98 -1.56 -8.60 7.80
N ILE A 99 -1.07 -8.54 9.04
CA ILE A 99 -1.86 -8.81 10.23
C ILE A 99 -2.09 -7.53 11.06
N PRO A 100 -3.31 -7.28 11.57
CA PRO A 100 -3.56 -6.17 12.47
C PRO A 100 -3.43 -6.57 13.94
N SER A 101 -3.02 -5.62 14.79
CA SER A 101 -3.16 -5.73 16.25
C SER A 101 -4.58 -5.36 16.70
N VAL A 102 -4.82 -5.34 18.01
CA VAL A 102 -6.08 -4.90 18.61
C VAL A 102 -6.45 -3.50 18.08
N ASN A 103 -7.71 -3.34 17.68
CA ASN A 103 -8.22 -2.13 17.01
C ASN A 103 -7.47 -1.70 15.73
N SER A 104 -6.63 -2.59 15.18
CA SER A 104 -5.73 -2.30 14.05
C SER A 104 -4.80 -1.12 14.31
N GLN A 105 -4.35 -0.94 15.56
CA GLN A 105 -3.41 0.14 15.90
C GLN A 105 -2.04 -0.06 15.27
N LEU A 106 -1.61 -1.31 15.13
CA LEU A 106 -0.39 -1.73 14.46
C LEU A 106 -0.74 -2.65 13.29
N LEU A 107 0.05 -2.58 12.22
CA LEU A 107 0.07 -3.56 11.14
C LEU A 107 1.45 -4.20 11.06
N ALA A 108 1.51 -5.52 11.05
CA ALA A 108 2.74 -6.26 10.76
C ALA A 108 2.65 -6.93 9.39
N PHE A 109 3.79 -7.00 8.71
CA PHE A 109 3.93 -7.51 7.35
C PHE A 109 4.88 -8.71 7.38
N GLY A 110 4.50 -9.81 6.76
CA GLY A 110 5.28 -11.04 6.72
C GLY A 110 5.13 -11.78 5.41
N GLU A 111 6.07 -12.66 5.13
CA GLU A 111 6.10 -13.52 3.94
C GLU A 111 5.81 -14.97 4.34
N ILE A 112 4.92 -15.65 3.63
CA ILE A 112 4.66 -17.08 3.82
C ILE A 112 5.86 -17.88 3.30
N ILE A 113 6.48 -18.69 4.15
CA ILE A 113 7.70 -19.43 3.78
C ILE A 113 7.49 -20.93 3.54
N ASP A 114 6.34 -21.47 3.94
CA ASP A 114 5.99 -22.87 3.76
C ASP A 114 5.16 -23.11 2.48
N GLU A 115 5.37 -24.27 1.86
CA GLU A 115 4.66 -24.65 0.63
C GLU A 115 3.16 -24.91 0.87
N LYS A 116 2.80 -25.38 2.07
CA LYS A 116 1.43 -25.79 2.42
C LYS A 116 1.18 -25.57 3.91
N ALA A 117 -0.08 -25.33 4.26
CA ALA A 117 -0.51 -25.31 5.66
C ALA A 117 -0.26 -26.66 6.36
N TYR A 118 0.04 -26.58 7.66
CA TYR A 118 0.25 -27.73 8.53
C TYR A 118 -0.66 -27.70 9.76
N GLN A 119 -0.76 -28.83 10.45
CA GLN A 119 -1.50 -28.94 11.72
C GLN A 119 -0.53 -29.04 12.90
N ALA A 120 -0.69 -28.15 13.88
CA ALA A 120 -0.02 -28.16 15.17
C ALA A 120 -0.99 -28.58 16.27
N LYS A 121 -0.45 -29.03 17.42
CA LYS A 121 -1.27 -29.31 18.61
C LYS A 121 -1.84 -28.01 19.19
N SER A 122 -3.12 -28.03 19.58
CA SER A 122 -3.76 -26.91 20.26
C SER A 122 -3.01 -26.51 21.54
N GLY A 123 -2.89 -25.20 21.80
CA GLY A 123 -2.25 -24.61 22.97
C GLY A 123 -0.73 -24.45 22.87
N VAL A 124 -0.08 -25.07 21.87
CA VAL A 124 1.36 -24.88 21.64
C VAL A 124 1.65 -23.44 21.25
N ASN A 125 2.68 -22.84 21.85
CA ASN A 125 3.08 -21.44 21.63
C ASN A 125 1.94 -20.45 21.94
N GLY A 126 1.08 -20.75 22.93
CA GLY A 126 -0.01 -19.87 23.33
C GLY A 126 -1.18 -19.76 22.35
N CYS A 127 -1.21 -20.57 21.29
CA CYS A 127 -2.25 -20.52 20.27
C CYS A 127 -3.14 -21.76 20.26
N GLN A 128 -4.46 -21.57 20.41
CA GLN A 128 -5.45 -22.65 20.39
C GLN A 128 -5.75 -23.16 18.97
N TYR A 129 -5.27 -22.47 17.93
CA TYR A 129 -5.57 -22.84 16.56
C TYR A 129 -4.55 -23.82 16.01
N GLU A 130 -5.08 -24.90 15.43
CA GLU A 130 -4.27 -26.03 14.98
C GLU A 130 -3.76 -25.84 13.56
N LYS A 131 -4.52 -25.16 12.69
CA LYS A 131 -4.13 -24.94 11.28
C LYS A 131 -3.21 -23.73 11.19
N ARG A 132 -1.97 -23.94 10.73
CA ARG A 132 -0.91 -22.92 10.74
C ARG A 132 -0.20 -22.76 9.41
N ARG A 133 0.38 -21.58 9.21
CA ARG A 133 1.36 -21.23 8.18
C ARG A 133 2.58 -20.62 8.82
N LEU A 134 3.77 -21.02 8.39
CA LEU A 134 5.02 -20.38 8.77
C LEU A 134 5.16 -19.05 8.03
N VAL A 135 5.55 -18.02 8.77
CA VAL A 135 5.67 -16.65 8.27
C VAL A 135 7.01 -16.10 8.71
N LYS A 136 7.76 -15.54 7.77
CA LYS A 136 8.92 -14.70 8.08
C LYS A 136 8.44 -13.26 8.20
N TRP A 137 8.46 -12.70 9.41
CA TRP A 137 8.05 -11.32 9.62
C TRP A 137 9.09 -10.34 9.05
N LEU A 138 8.61 -9.42 8.23
CA LEU A 138 9.41 -8.37 7.58
C LEU A 138 9.40 -7.08 8.42
N THR A 139 8.42 -6.93 9.31
CA THR A 139 8.30 -5.80 10.23
C THR A 139 7.83 -6.26 11.61
N PRO A 140 8.23 -5.59 12.71
CA PRO A 140 7.82 -5.93 14.08
C PRO A 140 6.41 -5.44 14.45
N GLY A 141 5.68 -4.82 13.52
CA GLY A 141 4.44 -4.08 13.80
C GLY A 141 4.66 -2.57 13.71
N ILE A 142 4.04 -1.94 12.72
CA ILE A 142 4.18 -0.51 12.44
C ILE A 142 2.88 0.19 12.85
N PRO A 143 2.94 1.32 13.57
CA PRO A 143 1.74 2.11 13.87
C PRO A 143 1.02 2.53 12.60
N LEU A 144 -0.30 2.34 12.56
CA LEU A 144 -1.11 2.67 11.38
C LEU A 144 -0.97 4.14 10.96
N LYS A 145 -0.80 5.04 11.94
CA LYS A 145 -0.55 6.48 11.72
C LYS A 145 0.77 6.80 11.00
N ASP A 146 1.72 5.87 11.03
CA ASP A 146 3.03 6.01 10.40
C ASP A 146 3.05 5.35 9.01
N LEU A 147 1.92 4.76 8.60
CA LEU A 147 1.71 4.18 7.27
C LEU A 147 0.87 5.11 6.38
N ASP A 148 0.84 4.82 5.08
CA ASP A 148 0.00 5.56 4.14
C ASP A 148 -1.49 5.51 4.56
N PRO A 149 -2.25 6.63 4.52
CA PRO A 149 -3.67 6.64 4.88
C PRO A 149 -4.54 5.65 4.09
N THR A 150 -4.07 5.16 2.94
CA THR A 150 -4.73 4.09 2.19
C THR A 150 -4.87 2.81 3.01
N PHE A 151 -3.97 2.52 3.97
CA PHE A 151 -4.10 1.38 4.86
C PHE A 151 -5.35 1.46 5.76
N ASP A 152 -5.90 2.65 6.05
CA ASP A 152 -7.19 2.77 6.75
C ASP A 152 -8.34 2.11 5.96
N LYS A 153 -8.24 2.09 4.63
CA LYS A 153 -9.25 1.48 3.76
C LYS A 153 -9.26 -0.04 3.91
N MET A 154 -8.12 -0.65 4.23
CA MET A 154 -7.96 -2.09 4.42
C MET A 154 -8.74 -2.60 5.64
N ARG A 155 -8.89 -1.77 6.69
CA ARG A 155 -9.61 -2.11 7.94
C ARG A 155 -11.10 -2.41 7.74
N ARG A 156 -11.72 -1.87 6.68
CA ARG A 156 -13.17 -1.91 6.49
C ARG A 156 -13.74 -3.26 6.06
N GLY A 157 -12.90 -4.22 5.66
CA GLY A 157 -13.36 -5.57 5.31
C GLY A 157 -13.68 -6.42 6.54
N TRP A 158 -14.88 -6.98 6.62
CA TRP A 158 -15.40 -7.72 7.79
C TRP A 158 -14.92 -9.17 7.86
N HIS A 159 -14.21 -9.64 6.83
CA HIS A 159 -13.79 -11.03 6.70
C HIS A 159 -12.42 -11.27 7.32
N THR A 160 -12.21 -12.49 7.82
CA THR A 160 -10.97 -12.94 8.46
C THR A 160 -9.79 -12.95 7.49
N VAL A 161 -10.05 -13.25 6.21
CA VAL A 161 -9.04 -13.31 5.15
C VAL A 161 -9.54 -12.51 3.96
N ILE A 162 -8.75 -11.54 3.51
CA ILE A 162 -9.11 -10.64 2.40
C ILE A 162 -7.92 -10.54 1.46
N ASN A 163 -8.14 -10.73 0.16
CA ASN A 163 -7.12 -10.41 -0.84
C ASN A 163 -6.99 -8.89 -0.95
N VAL A 164 -5.76 -8.40 -0.90
CA VAL A 164 -5.42 -6.98 -0.93
C VAL A 164 -4.38 -6.67 -1.99
N ASN A 165 -4.38 -7.41 -3.12
CA ASN A 165 -3.46 -7.16 -4.24
C ASN A 165 -3.56 -5.73 -4.77
N ALA A 166 -4.71 -5.06 -4.63
CA ALA A 166 -4.87 -3.64 -4.98
C ALA A 166 -4.02 -2.68 -4.12
N PHE A 167 -3.40 -3.17 -3.04
CA PHE A 167 -2.53 -2.43 -2.13
C PHE A 167 -1.06 -2.82 -2.27
N ASP A 168 -0.73 -3.67 -3.24
CA ASP A 168 0.61 -4.23 -3.45
C ASP A 168 1.71 -3.17 -3.46
N TYR A 169 1.55 -2.09 -4.23
CA TYR A 169 2.50 -0.99 -4.32
C TYR A 169 2.77 -0.33 -2.95
N TYR A 170 1.74 -0.20 -2.12
CA TYR A 170 1.85 0.38 -0.78
C TYR A 170 2.54 -0.60 0.18
N ILE A 171 2.21 -1.89 0.09
CA ILE A 171 2.80 -2.94 0.91
C ILE A 171 4.30 -3.08 0.58
N ASP A 172 4.65 -3.20 -0.70
CA ASP A 172 6.02 -3.29 -1.19
C ASP A 172 6.86 -2.09 -0.73
N SER A 173 6.28 -0.89 -0.79
CA SER A 173 6.94 0.35 -0.33
C SER A 173 7.18 0.40 1.18
N VAL A 174 6.46 -0.39 1.97
CA VAL A 174 6.71 -0.53 3.41
C VAL A 174 7.90 -1.45 3.66
N ILE A 175 7.91 -2.60 2.99
CA ILE A 175 8.83 -3.72 3.26
C ILE A 175 10.16 -3.64 2.48
N HIS A 176 10.22 -2.87 1.39
CA HIS A 176 11.42 -2.72 0.56
C HIS A 176 11.83 -1.25 0.41
N SER A 177 13.15 -1.02 0.32
CA SER A 177 13.71 0.30 -0.01
C SER A 177 14.11 0.40 -1.50
N VAL A 178 14.56 -0.70 -2.09
CA VAL A 178 14.84 -0.85 -3.53
C VAL A 178 14.37 -2.24 -3.97
N TYR A 179 13.61 -2.34 -5.05
CA TYR A 179 13.12 -3.61 -5.58
C TYR A 179 12.79 -3.54 -7.07
N ILE A 180 12.65 -4.69 -7.73
CA ILE A 180 12.18 -4.81 -9.11
C ILE A 180 10.81 -5.50 -9.10
N LYS A 181 9.84 -4.95 -9.85
CA LYS A 181 8.52 -5.56 -10.03
C LYS A 181 7.98 -5.25 -11.41
N ASP A 182 7.43 -6.25 -12.10
CA ASP A 182 6.93 -6.12 -13.47
C ASP A 182 7.93 -5.48 -14.45
N GLY A 183 9.23 -5.79 -14.27
CA GLY A 183 10.33 -5.24 -15.06
C GLY A 183 10.71 -3.79 -14.74
N ASN A 184 10.07 -3.15 -13.75
CA ASN A 184 10.36 -1.78 -13.33
C ASN A 184 11.20 -1.78 -12.05
N SER A 185 12.19 -0.89 -12.00
CA SER A 185 12.95 -0.63 -10.77
C SER A 185 12.22 0.39 -9.90
N HIS A 186 12.12 0.10 -8.62
CA HIS A 186 11.46 0.94 -7.63
C HIS A 186 12.46 1.35 -6.55
N PHE A 187 12.48 2.65 -6.24
CA PHE A 187 13.27 3.21 -5.14
C PHE A 187 12.36 4.01 -4.21
N VAL A 188 12.37 3.65 -2.93
CA VAL A 188 11.47 4.18 -1.91
C VAL A 188 12.25 5.07 -0.95
N LEU A 189 11.95 6.37 -1.00
CA LEU A 189 12.49 7.38 -0.09
C LEU A 189 11.46 7.71 0.98
N LYS A 190 11.74 7.36 2.24
CA LYS A 190 10.87 7.64 3.39
C LYS A 190 11.14 9.05 3.94
N VAL A 191 10.20 9.97 3.74
CA VAL A 191 10.27 11.32 4.32
C VAL A 191 9.79 11.28 5.77
N GLN A 192 10.65 11.68 6.71
CA GLN A 192 10.36 11.65 8.15
C GLN A 192 10.02 13.04 8.74
N GLN A 193 10.09 14.09 7.92
CA GLN A 193 9.85 15.47 8.34
C GLN A 193 8.39 15.66 8.75
N ARG A 194 8.17 16.29 9.91
CA ARG A 194 6.83 16.51 10.49
C ARG A 194 6.25 17.90 10.19
N ASP A 195 7.10 18.84 9.82
CA ASP A 195 6.76 20.21 9.45
C ASP A 195 6.75 20.39 7.93
N ASP A 196 6.35 21.57 7.46
CA ASP A 196 6.33 21.92 6.03
C ASP A 196 7.69 21.63 5.37
N ILE A 197 7.65 20.99 4.20
CA ILE A 197 8.84 20.78 3.36
C ILE A 197 9.06 22.04 2.53
N ASN A 198 10.31 22.54 2.51
CA ASN A 198 10.65 23.68 1.67
C ASN A 198 10.51 23.31 0.17
N LEU A 199 9.75 24.12 -0.57
CA LEU A 199 9.47 23.89 -2.00
C LEU A 199 10.75 23.84 -2.85
N LYS A 200 11.72 24.72 -2.57
CA LYS A 200 12.98 24.78 -3.30
C LYS A 200 13.82 23.53 -3.04
N ASP A 201 13.98 23.16 -1.77
CA ASP A 201 14.79 21.99 -1.38
C ASP A 201 14.20 20.70 -1.98
N LEU A 202 12.87 20.55 -1.96
CA LEU A 202 12.20 19.41 -2.61
C LEU A 202 12.47 19.37 -4.11
N ALA A 203 12.36 20.52 -4.80
CA ALA A 203 12.64 20.60 -6.23
C ALA A 203 14.11 20.27 -6.55
N GLU A 204 15.05 20.76 -5.74
CA GLU A 204 16.48 20.48 -5.89
C GLU A 204 16.81 19.00 -5.67
N VAL A 205 16.16 18.34 -4.70
CA VAL A 205 16.32 16.88 -4.50
C VAL A 205 15.81 16.11 -5.72
N LEU A 206 14.62 16.43 -6.23
CA LEU A 206 14.04 15.74 -7.38
C LEU A 206 14.88 15.92 -8.65
N LEU A 207 15.33 17.16 -8.93
CA LEU A 207 16.22 17.45 -10.05
C LEU A 207 17.60 16.81 -9.87
N GLY A 208 18.14 16.81 -8.66
CA GLY A 208 19.41 16.17 -8.34
C GLY A 208 19.38 14.66 -8.57
N LEU A 209 18.28 14.00 -8.18
CA LEU A 209 18.07 12.57 -8.46
C LEU A 209 18.00 12.30 -9.97
N GLN A 210 17.26 13.11 -10.73
CA GLN A 210 17.19 12.96 -12.18
C GLN A 210 18.56 13.13 -12.85
N ASN A 211 19.30 14.19 -12.48
CA ASN A 211 20.64 14.43 -13.00
C ASN A 211 21.59 13.28 -12.66
N LEU A 212 21.50 12.72 -11.45
CA LEU A 212 22.32 11.58 -11.05
C LEU A 212 21.96 10.33 -11.87
N MET A 213 20.68 10.08 -12.13
CA MET A 213 20.24 8.99 -13.01
C MET A 213 20.79 9.18 -14.42
N ASP A 214 20.79 10.40 -14.97
CA ASP A 214 21.38 10.68 -16.29
C ASP A 214 22.89 10.41 -16.31
N VAL A 215 23.63 10.83 -15.29
CA VAL A 215 25.07 10.55 -15.16
C VAL A 215 25.32 9.04 -15.10
N VAL A 216 24.56 8.30 -14.30
CA VAL A 216 24.67 6.83 -14.20
C VAL A 216 24.32 6.17 -15.55
N ASN A 217 23.23 6.58 -16.19
CA ASN A 217 22.80 6.07 -17.49
C ASN A 217 23.88 6.25 -18.57
N GLN A 218 24.57 7.40 -18.58
CA GLN A 218 25.66 7.69 -19.50
C GLN A 218 26.92 6.89 -19.17
N GLU A 219 27.37 6.91 -17.92
CA GLU A 219 28.61 6.25 -17.47
C GLU A 219 28.55 4.73 -17.69
N PHE A 220 27.39 4.12 -17.41
CA PHE A 220 27.17 2.69 -17.61
C PHE A 220 26.63 2.33 -18.99
N GLN A 221 26.41 3.32 -19.87
CA GLN A 221 25.89 3.14 -21.23
C GLN A 221 24.59 2.34 -21.28
N LEU A 222 23.64 2.63 -20.36
CA LEU A 222 22.40 1.84 -20.21
C LEU A 222 21.41 2.13 -21.35
N GLY A 223 21.44 3.33 -21.93
CA GLY A 223 20.56 3.71 -23.04
C GLY A 223 19.10 3.91 -22.62
N GLU A 224 18.85 4.17 -21.35
CA GLU A 224 17.51 4.34 -20.77
C GLU A 224 16.96 5.75 -21.04
N ASN A 225 15.64 5.88 -21.18
CA ASN A 225 14.97 7.18 -21.28
C ASN A 225 14.60 7.70 -19.88
N ILE A 226 15.54 8.36 -19.19
CA ILE A 226 15.34 8.88 -17.83
C ILE A 226 14.16 9.86 -17.75
N SER A 227 13.82 10.55 -18.84
CA SER A 227 12.68 11.48 -18.90
C SER A 227 11.32 10.80 -18.77
N GLU A 228 11.23 9.49 -18.96
CA GLU A 228 10.00 8.70 -18.74
C GLU A 228 9.84 8.23 -17.28
N SER A 229 10.83 8.49 -16.42
CA SER A 229 10.76 8.15 -15.00
C SER A 229 9.55 8.81 -14.33
N THR A 230 8.85 8.06 -13.50
CA THR A 230 7.68 8.56 -12.76
C THR A 230 7.93 8.48 -11.25
N ILE A 231 7.30 9.40 -10.51
CA ILE A 231 7.33 9.43 -9.05
C ILE A 231 5.91 9.49 -8.50
N LYS A 232 5.63 8.72 -7.45
CA LYS A 232 4.46 8.91 -6.60
C LYS A 232 4.90 9.55 -5.30
N ILE A 233 4.32 10.71 -4.98
CA ILE A 233 4.59 11.44 -3.74
C ILE A 233 3.36 11.33 -2.85
N TYR A 234 3.54 10.77 -1.65
CA TYR A 234 2.48 10.54 -0.67
C TYR A 234 2.26 11.72 0.27
N LEU A 235 2.37 12.94 -0.26
CA LEU A 235 1.86 14.15 0.37
C LEU A 235 0.33 14.13 0.18
N GLN A 236 -0.35 13.28 0.96
CA GLN A 236 -1.81 13.09 0.92
C GLN A 236 -2.42 12.72 -0.46
N SER A 237 -1.69 12.17 -1.44
CA SER A 237 -2.23 12.01 -2.81
C SER A 237 -3.38 10.96 -2.95
N PRO A 238 -4.54 11.30 -3.56
CA PRO A 238 -4.91 12.63 -4.09
C PRO A 238 -5.10 13.63 -2.94
N GLY A 239 -4.29 14.69 -2.96
CA GLY A 239 -4.01 15.53 -1.80
C GLY A 239 -3.76 16.96 -2.20
N LEU A 240 -3.81 17.84 -1.21
CA LEU A 240 -3.65 19.28 -1.44
C LEU A 240 -2.16 19.63 -1.53
N PHE A 241 -1.76 20.20 -2.66
CA PHE A 241 -0.48 20.91 -2.78
C PHE A 241 -0.69 22.33 -2.27
N ASN A 242 -0.46 22.56 -0.97
CA ASN A 242 -0.59 23.88 -0.36
C ASN A 242 0.77 24.57 -0.31
N ILE A 243 0.96 25.62 -1.13
CA ILE A 243 2.16 26.44 -1.11
C ILE A 243 1.88 27.67 -0.24
N LYS A 244 2.74 27.93 0.74
CA LYS A 244 2.66 29.11 1.60
C LYS A 244 3.81 30.07 1.32
N ASN A 245 3.50 31.34 1.11
CA ASN A 245 4.49 32.42 1.03
C ASN A 245 3.93 33.66 1.75
N SER A 246 4.77 34.41 2.47
CA SER A 246 4.34 35.61 3.20
C SER A 246 4.16 36.85 2.32
N GLY A 247 4.60 36.81 1.06
CA GLY A 247 4.50 37.93 0.10
C GLY A 247 3.40 37.76 -0.94
N LEU A 248 3.13 38.85 -1.68
CA LEU A 248 2.13 38.88 -2.76
C LEU A 248 2.53 38.07 -4.01
N ALA A 249 3.78 37.64 -4.12
CA ALA A 249 4.29 36.95 -5.30
C ALA A 249 3.47 35.69 -5.64
N LEU A 250 3.17 34.85 -4.65
CA LEU A 250 2.38 33.63 -4.87
C LEU A 250 0.95 33.93 -5.36
N LEU A 251 0.33 34.98 -4.81
CA LEU A 251 -1.00 35.43 -5.25
C LEU A 251 -0.98 35.94 -6.69
N LEU A 252 0.04 36.72 -7.05
CA LEU A 252 0.22 37.20 -8.43
C LEU A 252 0.53 36.06 -9.40
N THR A 253 1.29 35.04 -8.98
CA THR A 253 1.51 33.81 -9.77
C THR A 253 0.19 33.08 -10.03
N ALA A 254 -0.68 32.92 -9.02
CA ALA A 254 -2.00 32.33 -9.21
C ALA A 254 -2.88 33.14 -10.19
N MET A 255 -2.79 34.47 -10.18
CA MET A 255 -3.48 35.33 -11.15
C MET A 255 -2.94 35.20 -12.58
N VAL A 256 -1.62 35.05 -12.74
CA VAL A 256 -0.99 34.79 -14.04
C VAL A 256 -1.48 33.45 -14.62
N LEU A 257 -1.62 32.42 -13.77
CA LEU A 257 -2.09 31.09 -14.15
C LEU A 257 -3.63 30.97 -14.29
N GLY A 258 -4.38 32.01 -13.94
CA GLY A 258 -5.84 32.03 -14.07
C GLY A 258 -6.62 31.33 -12.95
N SER A 259 -5.98 31.02 -11.82
CA SER A 259 -6.55 30.25 -10.69
C SER A 259 -7.58 31.00 -9.84
N SER A 260 -7.77 32.30 -10.03
CA SER A 260 -8.48 33.12 -9.05
C SER A 260 -9.95 33.36 -9.41
N SER A 261 -10.83 32.75 -8.61
CA SER A 261 -12.21 33.19 -8.31
C SER A 261 -12.28 34.58 -7.64
N CYS A 262 -11.18 35.35 -7.58
CA CYS A 262 -11.24 36.76 -7.20
C CYS A 262 -11.78 37.55 -8.39
N SER A 263 -13.04 37.97 -8.28
CA SER A 263 -13.61 39.02 -9.11
C SER A 263 -12.61 40.17 -9.23
N THR A 264 -12.36 40.58 -10.47
CA THR A 264 -11.43 41.61 -10.94
C THR A 264 -11.70 43.02 -10.39
N THR A 265 -12.47 43.16 -9.32
CA THR A 265 -13.15 44.40 -8.93
C THR A 265 -12.37 45.33 -8.00
N ASP A 266 -11.28 44.90 -7.34
CA ASP A 266 -10.55 45.76 -6.36
C ASP A 266 -9.03 45.91 -6.60
N GLN A 267 -8.50 45.50 -7.77
CA GLN A 267 -7.07 45.68 -8.07
C GLN A 267 -6.79 46.93 -8.92
N SER A 268 -5.70 47.64 -8.63
CA SER A 268 -5.30 48.82 -9.39
C SER A 268 -5.01 48.48 -10.86
N ALA A 269 -5.39 49.36 -11.79
CA ALA A 269 -5.17 49.18 -13.23
C ALA A 269 -3.69 48.93 -13.60
N ASP A 270 -2.76 49.43 -12.80
CA ASP A 270 -1.32 49.17 -12.94
C ASP A 270 -0.95 47.71 -12.67
N THR A 271 -1.60 47.07 -11.68
CA THR A 271 -1.37 45.66 -11.33
C THR A 271 -1.81 44.75 -12.48
N GLN A 272 -2.99 45.00 -13.06
CA GLN A 272 -3.49 44.24 -14.21
C GLN A 272 -2.58 44.39 -15.44
N ARG A 273 -2.11 45.60 -15.73
CA ARG A 273 -1.16 45.84 -16.83
C ARG A 273 0.14 45.05 -16.65
N LYS A 274 0.66 44.98 -15.42
CA LYS A 274 1.89 44.22 -15.11
C LYS A 274 1.66 42.70 -15.26
N VAL A 275 0.52 42.19 -14.79
CA VAL A 275 0.16 40.76 -14.95
C VAL A 275 0.03 40.38 -16.42
N GLU A 276 -0.68 41.17 -17.23
CA GLU A 276 -0.83 40.90 -18.66
C GLU A 276 0.51 40.96 -19.40
N LYS A 277 1.38 41.92 -19.07
CA LYS A 277 2.74 41.95 -19.61
C LYS A 277 3.52 40.68 -19.27
N ILE A 278 3.42 40.16 -18.05
CA ILE A 278 4.09 38.90 -17.64
C ILE A 278 3.55 37.73 -18.47
N LYS A 279 2.23 37.63 -18.64
CA LYS A 279 1.61 36.59 -19.47
C LYS A 279 2.11 36.62 -20.91
N THR A 280 2.16 37.81 -21.53
CA THR A 280 2.61 37.93 -22.92
C THR A 280 4.09 37.58 -23.09
N VAL A 281 4.95 38.02 -22.17
CA VAL A 281 6.40 37.79 -22.27
C VAL A 281 6.77 36.33 -22.00
N ASN A 282 6.05 35.65 -21.11
CA ASN A 282 6.37 34.29 -20.65
C ASN A 282 5.36 33.25 -21.15
N ALA A 283 4.67 33.53 -22.27
CA ALA A 283 3.56 32.71 -22.78
C ALA A 283 3.95 31.22 -22.90
N ASN A 284 5.09 30.92 -23.51
CA ASN A 284 5.55 29.53 -23.71
C ASN A 284 5.77 28.78 -22.38
N ASP A 285 6.35 29.45 -21.38
CA ASP A 285 6.63 28.83 -20.08
C ASP A 285 5.33 28.62 -19.29
N ILE A 286 4.41 29.58 -19.37
CA ILE A 286 3.08 29.50 -18.75
C ILE A 286 2.26 28.38 -19.39
N ASP A 287 2.24 28.29 -20.73
CA ASP A 287 1.53 27.26 -21.46
C ASP A 287 2.13 25.87 -21.15
N SER A 288 3.46 25.76 -21.14
CA SER A 288 4.14 24.50 -20.76
C SER A 288 3.82 24.07 -19.32
N LEU A 289 3.76 25.02 -18.38
CA LEU A 289 3.38 24.75 -17.00
C LEU A 289 1.91 24.32 -16.93
N SER A 290 1.01 25.04 -17.61
CA SER A 290 -0.42 24.72 -17.68
C SER A 290 -0.66 23.31 -18.23
N ASP A 291 0.01 22.94 -19.32
CA ASP A 291 -0.06 21.61 -19.92
C ASP A 291 0.40 20.51 -18.95
N LYS A 292 1.51 20.75 -18.23
CA LYS A 292 2.01 19.83 -17.20
C LYS A 292 1.00 19.67 -16.06
N MET A 293 0.42 20.78 -15.59
CA MET A 293 -0.61 20.77 -14.56
C MET A 293 -1.87 20.01 -15.00
N GLN A 294 -2.32 20.19 -16.24
CA GLN A 294 -3.46 19.47 -16.82
C GLN A 294 -3.17 17.96 -16.92
N LYS A 295 -1.98 17.57 -17.38
CA LYS A 295 -1.54 16.17 -17.42
C LYS A 295 -1.55 15.52 -16.02
N MET A 296 -1.16 16.29 -15.00
CA MET A 296 -1.22 15.87 -13.60
C MET A 296 -2.63 15.96 -12.97
N ARG A 297 -3.64 16.39 -13.73
CA ARG A 297 -5.03 16.61 -13.27
C ARG A 297 -5.11 17.56 -12.06
N ILE A 298 -4.19 18.52 -11.98
CA ILE A 298 -4.24 19.57 -10.96
C ILE A 298 -5.35 20.55 -11.36
N GLN A 299 -6.32 20.74 -10.46
CA GLN A 299 -7.41 21.69 -10.62
C GLN A 299 -7.26 22.78 -9.55
N PHE A 300 -7.62 24.01 -9.91
CA PHE A 300 -7.65 25.17 -9.02
C PHE A 300 -9.04 25.35 -8.42
#